data_AF-A0A930IXM1-F1
#
_entry.id   AF-A0A930IXM1-F1
#
_cell.length_a   1.000
_cell.length_b   1.000
_cell.length_c   1.000
_cell.angle_alpha   90.00
_cell.angle_beta   90.00
_cell.angle_gamma   90.00
#
_symmetry.space_group_name_H-M   'P 1'
#
loop_
_entity.id
_entity.type
_entity.pdbx_description
1 polymer ?
#
loop_
_entity_poly.entity_id
_entity_poly.type
_entity_poly.pdbx_seq_one_letter_code
_entity_poly.pdbx_strand_id
1 'polypeptide(L)' 'MTFDKIIDNGKLWAVRYEEETDNELFKLFAQWSDVEYLHQFFKANWNDLIAYFKVTDIRQAITDTIDDNEQLQCLM' A
#
# COMPACT_ATOMS: atom_id res chain seq x y z
N MET A 1 3.91 -6.27 -20.01
CA MET A 1 4.12 -6.33 -18.55
C MET A 1 5.55 -6.76 -18.27
N THR A 2 6.29 -6.04 -17.43
CA THR A 2 7.69 -6.35 -17.05
C THR A 2 7.82 -6.48 -15.52
N PHE A 3 8.96 -7.01 -15.05
CA PHE A 3 9.30 -7.07 -13.63
C PHE A 3 10.48 -6.17 -13.34
N ASP A 4 10.26 -5.20 -12.45
CA ASP A 4 11.29 -4.30 -11.97
C ASP A 4 11.90 -4.85 -10.69
N LYS A 5 13.24 -4.84 -10.62
CA LYS A 5 13.98 -5.22 -9.42
C LYS A 5 13.95 -4.05 -8.45
N ILE A 6 13.43 -4.27 -7.25
CA ILE A 6 13.25 -3.21 -6.25
C ILE A 6 14.48 -3.07 -5.34
N ILE A 7 15.05 -4.21 -4.94
CA ILE A 7 16.24 -4.24 -4.08
C ILE A 7 17.38 -4.99 -4.73
N ASP A 8 18.60 -4.52 -4.52
CA ASP A 8 19.81 -5.02 -5.19
C ASP A 8 20.14 -6.49 -4.90
N ASN A 9 19.67 -7.03 -3.77
CA ASN A 9 19.86 -8.43 -3.42
C ASN A 9 18.97 -9.42 -4.22
N GLY A 10 18.07 -8.90 -5.08
CA GLY A 10 17.25 -9.69 -5.99
C GLY A 10 16.09 -10.45 -5.34
N LYS A 11 15.74 -10.15 -4.08
CA LYS A 11 14.65 -10.82 -3.34
C LYS A 11 13.30 -10.12 -3.45
N LEU A 12 13.25 -8.88 -3.94
CA LEU A 12 12.02 -8.12 -4.15
C LEU A 12 11.94 -7.60 -5.58
N TRP A 13 10.82 -7.92 -6.22
CA TRP A 13 10.48 -7.54 -7.58
C TRP A 13 9.04 -7.04 -7.60
N ALA A 14 8.75 -6.04 -8.43
CA ALA A 14 7.40 -5.54 -8.63
C ALA A 14 7.03 -5.59 -10.11
N VAL A 15 5.74 -5.77 -10.37
CA VAL A 15 5.21 -5.74 -11.73
C VAL A 15 5.11 -4.30 -12.20
N ARG A 16 5.47 -4.04 -13.45
CA ARG A 16 5.14 -2.80 -14.17
C ARG A 16 4.35 -3.16 -15.42
N TYR A 17 3.16 -2.58 -15.57
CA TYR A 17 2.36 -2.76 -16.77
C TYR A 17 2.95 -1.97 -17.95
N GLU A 18 2.53 -2.33 -19.17
CA GLU A 18 2.93 -1.57 -20.36
C GLU A 18 2.38 -0.15 -20.27
N GLU A 19 3.14 0.82 -20.77
CA GLU A 19 2.80 2.26 -20.77
C GLU A 19 2.75 2.95 -19.40
N GLU A 20 3.00 2.21 -18.31
CA GLU A 20 3.07 2.75 -16.95
C GLU A 20 4.51 3.11 -16.57
N THR A 21 4.70 4.28 -15.97
CA THR A 21 6.03 4.77 -15.55
C THR A 21 6.50 4.06 -14.28
N ASP A 22 5.60 3.94 -13.30
CA ASP A 22 5.87 3.37 -12.00
C ASP A 22 5.42 1.91 -11.95
N ASN A 23 6.18 1.10 -11.20
CA ASN A 23 5.73 -0.25 -10.88
C ASN A 23 4.62 -0.22 -9.82
N GLU A 24 3.86 -1.32 -9.75
CA GLU A 24 2.69 -1.42 -8.90
C GLU A 24 3.02 -1.30 -7.40
N LEU A 25 4.24 -1.63 -6.98
CA LEU A 25 4.66 -1.45 -5.59
C LEU A 25 4.84 0.04 -5.25
N PHE A 26 5.47 0.84 -6.12
CA PHE A 26 5.57 2.28 -5.89
C PHE A 26 4.21 2.97 -5.94
N LYS A 27 3.31 2.55 -6.84
CA LYS A 27 1.93 3.05 -6.86
C LYS A 27 1.19 2.73 -5.57
N LEU A 28 1.36 1.51 -5.04
CA LEU A 28 0.79 1.10 -3.77
C LEU A 28 1.29 1.98 -2.62
N PHE A 29 2.59 2.24 -2.56
CA PHE A 29 3.16 3.13 -1.55
C PHE A 29 2.68 4.57 -1.67
N ALA A 30 2.49 5.08 -2.90
CA ALA A 30 1.91 6.40 -3.11
C ALA A 30 0.46 6.46 -2.59
N GLN A 31 -0.34 5.41 -2.83
CA GLN A 31 -1.70 5.28 -2.31
C GLN A 31 -1.74 5.17 -0.78
N TRP A 32 -0.79 4.45 -0.17
CA TRP A 32 -0.71 4.29 1.28
C TRP A 32 -0.18 5.54 1.99
N SER A 33 0.38 6.50 1.27
CA SER A 33 0.70 7.84 1.78
C SER A 33 -0.45 8.84 1.63
N ASP A 34 -1.50 8.50 0.89
CA ASP A 34 -2.65 9.38 0.65
C ASP A 34 -3.78 9.11 1.65
N VAL A 35 -3.95 10.05 2.58
CA VAL A 35 -4.98 10.00 3.62
C VAL A 35 -6.40 9.94 3.03
N GLU A 36 -6.66 10.67 1.95
CA GLU A 36 -8.00 10.70 1.34
C GLU A 36 -8.30 9.38 0.66
N TYR A 37 -7.33 8.81 -0.07
CA TYR A 37 -7.44 7.48 -0.65
C TYR A 37 -7.72 6.42 0.43
N LEU A 38 -6.93 6.40 1.50
CA LEU A 38 -7.09 5.44 2.59
C LEU A 38 -8.46 5.59 3.26
N HIS A 39 -8.90 6.81 3.53
CA HIS A 39 -10.21 7.05 4.12
C HIS A 39 -11.34 6.51 3.23
N GLN A 40 -11.29 6.77 1.92
CA GLN A 40 -12.26 6.23 0.97
C GLN A 40 -12.22 4.70 0.92
N PHE A 41 -11.02 4.10 0.90
CA PHE A 41 -10.82 2.65 0.91
C PHE A 41 -11.41 1.99 2.17
N PHE A 42 -11.07 2.48 3.36
CA PHE A 42 -11.57 1.93 4.63
C PHE A 42 -13.08 2.09 4.75
N LYS A 43 -13.64 3.21 4.28
CA LYS A 43 -15.09 3.45 4.27
C LYS A 43 -15.83 2.54 3.30
N ALA A 44 -15.28 2.31 2.10
CA ALA A 44 -15.88 1.45 1.09
C ALA A 44 -15.89 -0.02 1.51
N ASN A 45 -14.87 -0.47 2.23
CA ASN A 45 -14.68 -1.87 2.62
C ASN A 45 -14.98 -2.14 4.10
N TRP A 46 -15.64 -1.21 4.79
CA TRP A 46 -15.76 -1.20 6.25
C TRP A 46 -16.35 -2.49 6.84
N ASN A 47 -17.38 -3.05 6.19
CA ASN A 47 -18.04 -4.27 6.64
C ASN A 47 -17.08 -5.46 6.68
N ASP A 48 -16.25 -5.61 5.64
CA ASP A 48 -15.28 -6.70 5.55
C ASP A 48 -14.14 -6.50 6.55
N LEU A 49 -13.71 -5.25 6.73
CA LEU A 49 -12.64 -4.88 7.65
C LEU A 49 -13.01 -5.16 9.11
N ILE A 50 -14.24 -4.89 9.53
CA ILE A 50 -14.72 -5.27 10.86
C ILE A 50 -14.81 -6.79 10.98
N ALA A 51 -15.41 -7.46 9.99
CA ALA A 51 -15.72 -8.89 10.07
C ALA A 51 -14.47 -9.78 10.08
N TYR A 52 -13.46 -9.43 9.30
CA TYR A 52 -12.29 -10.29 9.06
C TYR A 52 -11.00 -9.74 9.68
N PHE A 53 -10.85 -8.42 9.74
CA PHE A 53 -9.60 -7.76 10.14
C PHE A 53 -9.69 -7.06 11.51
N LYS A 54 -10.87 -7.10 12.16
CA LYS A 54 -11.13 -6.51 13.48
C LYS A 54 -10.75 -5.04 13.58
N VAL A 55 -10.84 -4.30 12.47
CA VAL A 55 -10.61 -2.86 12.47
C VAL A 55 -11.77 -2.18 13.20
N THR A 56 -11.47 -1.37 14.21
CA THR A 56 -12.48 -0.72 15.06
C THR A 56 -12.57 0.79 14.86
N ASP A 57 -11.53 1.44 14.35
CA ASP A 57 -11.50 2.87 14.05
C ASP A 57 -10.78 3.12 12.72
N ILE A 58 -11.46 3.81 11.81
CA ILE A 58 -10.92 4.21 10.50
C ILE A 58 -9.69 5.11 10.66
N ARG A 59 -9.71 6.07 11.60
CA ARG A 59 -8.60 7.01 11.79
C ARG A 59 -7.35 6.29 12.25
N GLN A 60 -7.50 5.35 13.18
CA GLN A 60 -6.40 4.51 13.63
C GLN A 60 -5.87 3.66 12.47
N ALA A 61 -6.74 3.02 11.71
CA ALA A 61 -6.33 2.20 10.56
C ALA A 61 -5.56 2.99 9.50
N ILE A 62 -5.95 4.25 9.26
CA ILE A 62 -5.21 5.17 8.37
C ILE A 62 -3.81 5.44 8.93
N THR A 63 -3.71 5.85 10.20
CA THR A 63 -2.42 6.13 10.84
C THR A 63 -1.51 4.91 10.82
N ASP A 64 -2.02 3.75 11.23
CA ASP A 64 -1.27 2.49 11.24
C ASP A 64 -0.75 2.14 9.83
N THR A 65 -1.57 2.33 8.79
CA THR A 65 -1.17 2.05 7.39
C THR A 65 -0.08 2.99 6.90
N ILE A 66 -0.13 4.28 7.28
CA ILE A 66 0.90 5.26 6.91
C ILE A 66 2.21 4.94 7.64
N ASP A 67 2.15 4.64 8.94
CA ASP A 67 3.35 4.28 9.72
C ASP A 67 4.01 3.01 9.18
N ASP A 68 3.21 1.98 8.85
CA ASP A 68 3.69 0.76 8.21
C ASP A 68 4.32 1.02 6.84
N ASN A 69 3.72 1.93 6.04
CA ASN A 69 4.24 2.34 4.75
C ASN A 69 5.64 2.99 4.89
N GLU A 70 5.80 3.93 5.83
CA GLU A 70 7.09 4.57 6.11
C GLU A 70 8.16 3.56 6.55
N GLN A 71 7.78 2.62 7.42
CA GLN A 71 8.70 1.56 7.87
C GLN A 71 9.12 0.64 6.74
N LEU A 72 8.18 0.20 5.89
CA LEU A 72 8.47 -0.68 4.75
C LEU A 72 9.39 0.01 3.74
N GLN A 73 9.17 1.30 3.49
CA GLN A 73 10.05 2.08 2.61
C GLN A 73 11.46 2.26 3.16
N CYS A 74 11.62 2.34 4.49
CA CYS A 74 12.94 2.41 5.13
C CYS A 74 13.75 1.10 5.02
N LEU A 75 13.08 -0.04 4.79
CA LEU A 75 13.71 -1.36 4.66
C LEU A 75 14.16 -1.69 3.23
N MET A 76 13.80 -0.87 2.25
CA MET A 76 14.16 -1.03 0.84
C MET A 76 15.41 -0.21 0.50
#